data_AF-A0A8H7PTC2-F1
#
_entry.id   AF-A0A8H7PTC2-F1
#
_cell.length_a   1.000
_cell.length_b   1.000
_cell.length_c   1.000
_cell.angle_alpha   90.00
_cell.angle_beta   90.00
_cell.angle_gamma   90.00
#
_symmetry.space_group_name_H-M   'P 1'
#
loop_
_entity.id
_entity.type
_entity.pdbx_description
1 polymer ?
#
loop_
_entity_poly.entity_id
_entity_poly.type
_entity_poly.pdbx_seq_one_letter_code
_entity_poly.pdbx_strand_id
1 'polypeptide(L)'
;MRILLLALLSTQLFVGLVQSRPLYSLALLSLGSLEQEPVLLPDFASSIFNANRQKVIALEKSIEESEKLSDTSSPSLSITDVNDSTALSRSDATSDTTSDNDISTTTLEPEPTMAQAESDFEVDLSRFSQLLSVHLLFDHFENAVTNLAEKVSRRFQETIQFSILNGNGDSDIIPEDDAKNEMVFDIQVLKGQIRGAVGSFIEDNLPNVWYQHATSLDKASLQQKLRQITMSLCEDSTSHPDTVAYSCIVEHSTQLQSQMDRFVGKNLDRTLAFVTKRELPRLFEATASEVHSVLLYFNRHVLHSSDKRLQIQLARQAEDTEEEWIRKEVSQVFEAAAHWEHAADEDENANSVAKFAQLAKV
;
A
#
# COMPACT_ATOMS: atom_id res chain seq x y z
N MET A 1 12.71 21.39 34.77
CA MET A 1 13.84 20.44 34.86
C MET A 1 13.39 18.99 35.10
N ARG A 2 12.49 18.69 36.05
CA ARG A 2 11.92 17.33 36.23
C ARG A 2 11.12 16.81 35.02
N ILE A 3 10.47 17.69 34.26
CA ILE A 3 9.65 17.32 33.09
C ILE A 3 10.49 17.15 31.81
N LEU A 4 11.60 17.88 31.67
CA LEU A 4 12.58 17.65 30.60
C LEU A 4 13.22 16.25 30.73
N LEU A 5 13.46 15.81 31.97
CA LEU A 5 13.92 14.45 32.27
C LEU A 5 12.85 13.40 31.94
N LEU A 6 11.57 13.70 32.17
CA LEU A 6 10.45 12.82 31.82
C LEU A 6 10.19 12.77 30.31
N ALA A 7 10.41 13.86 29.58
CA ALA A 7 10.37 13.92 28.12
C ALA A 7 11.54 13.15 27.48
N LEU A 8 12.72 13.17 28.10
CA LEU A 8 13.87 12.33 27.72
C LEU A 8 13.64 10.84 28.05
N LEU A 9 12.98 10.54 29.18
CA LEU A 9 12.59 9.18 29.55
C LEU A 9 11.46 8.63 28.67
N SER A 10 10.49 9.45 28.25
CA SER A 10 9.42 9.02 27.34
C SER A 10 9.93 8.79 25.92
N THR A 11 10.86 9.62 25.44
CA THR A 11 11.54 9.40 24.15
C THR A 11 12.43 8.16 24.19
N GLN A 12 13.13 7.85 25.29
CA GLN A 12 13.88 6.58 25.41
C GLN A 12 12.98 5.35 25.57
N LEU A 13 11.84 5.47 26.26
CA LEU A 13 10.83 4.40 26.30
C LEU A 13 10.28 4.11 24.90
N PHE A 14 10.08 5.17 24.10
CA PHE A 14 9.56 5.07 22.73
C PHE A 14 10.61 4.57 21.73
N VAL A 15 11.87 5.00 21.86
CA VAL A 15 12.99 4.46 21.07
C VAL A 15 13.24 2.98 21.40
N GLY A 16 13.03 2.56 22.65
CA GLY A 16 13.04 1.14 23.04
C GLY A 16 11.86 0.33 22.49
N LEU A 17 10.70 0.96 22.26
CA LEU A 17 9.53 0.35 21.60
C LEU A 17 9.72 0.16 20.08
N VAL A 18 10.57 0.98 19.44
CA VAL A 18 10.84 0.95 17.98
C VAL A 18 12.05 0.07 17.62
N GLN A 19 12.91 -0.31 18.58
CA GLN A 19 14.08 -1.14 18.30
C GLN A 19 13.79 -2.65 18.25
N SER A 20 13.18 -3.09 17.15
CA SER A 20 13.42 -4.43 16.61
C SER A 20 13.79 -4.38 15.12
N ARG A 21 15.06 -4.03 14.90
CA ARG A 21 15.95 -4.20 13.70
C ARG A 21 16.25 -2.93 12.89
N PRO A 22 17.48 -2.86 12.32
CA PRO A 22 18.14 -1.60 12.04
C PRO A 22 17.96 -1.16 10.59
N LEU A 23 17.74 0.12 10.37
CA LEU A 23 18.48 0.95 9.42
C LEU A 23 18.36 2.41 9.87
N TYR A 24 19.45 3.14 9.68
CA TYR A 24 19.80 4.35 10.40
C TYR A 24 19.12 5.62 9.87
N SER A 25 18.90 6.55 10.80
CA SER A 25 19.19 8.00 10.72
C SER A 25 18.54 8.82 9.61
N LEU A 26 17.63 9.72 10.03
CA LEU A 26 17.79 11.17 9.90
C LEU A 26 16.68 11.91 10.68
N ALA A 27 16.95 12.29 11.93
CA ALA A 27 16.30 13.43 12.62
C ALA A 27 16.91 13.66 14.03
N LEU A 28 18.23 13.85 14.12
CA LEU A 28 18.86 14.40 15.32
C LEU A 28 19.81 15.52 14.94
N LEU A 29 19.23 16.62 14.43
CA LEU A 29 19.90 17.92 14.36
C LEU A 29 18.89 19.03 14.61
N SER A 30 18.43 19.15 15.86
CA SER A 30 18.13 20.45 16.48
C SER A 30 17.92 20.23 17.97
N LEU A 31 19.00 20.32 18.73
CA LEU A 31 19.11 20.96 20.05
C LEU A 31 20.46 20.53 20.65
N GLY A 32 21.29 21.53 20.95
CA GLY A 32 22.70 21.38 21.25
C GLY A 32 23.01 20.63 22.55
N SER A 33 24.10 19.87 22.46
CA SER A 33 25.16 19.64 23.45
C SER A 33 24.82 19.87 24.93
N LEU A 34 24.75 18.76 25.67
CA LEU A 34 25.28 18.69 27.04
C LEU A 34 25.61 17.23 27.34
N GLU A 35 26.92 16.97 27.50
CA GLU A 35 27.48 15.69 27.91
C GLU A 35 26.96 15.28 29.30
N GLN A 36 26.34 14.10 29.40
CA GLN A 36 26.23 13.39 30.68
C GLN A 36 26.20 11.87 30.46
N GLU A 37 27.06 11.17 31.19
CA GLU A 37 27.22 9.71 31.15
C GLU A 37 25.90 8.96 31.37
N PRO A 38 25.69 7.81 30.69
CA PRO A 38 24.47 7.04 30.82
C PRO A 38 24.40 6.30 32.15
N VAL A 39 23.39 6.63 32.94
CA VAL A 39 22.97 5.84 34.11
C VAL A 39 22.26 4.59 33.61
N LEU A 40 22.88 3.43 33.77
CA LEU A 40 22.29 2.12 33.52
C LEU A 40 21.29 1.76 34.63
N LEU A 41 20.02 1.59 34.28
CA LEU A 41 18.94 1.07 35.13
C LEU A 41 18.08 0.05 34.36
N PRO A 42 17.32 -0.82 35.06
CA PRO A 42 17.12 -2.21 34.66
C PRO A 42 16.07 -2.43 33.57
N ASP A 43 16.29 -3.50 32.81
CA ASP A 43 15.59 -3.92 31.59
C ASP A 43 14.18 -4.52 31.86
N PHE A 44 13.25 -3.69 32.37
CA PHE A 44 11.88 -4.12 32.67
C PHE A 44 10.98 -4.23 31.43
N ALA A 45 11.26 -3.47 30.37
CA ALA A 45 10.45 -3.44 29.15
C ALA A 45 10.61 -4.72 28.31
N SER A 46 11.84 -5.27 28.23
CA SER A 46 12.14 -6.52 27.53
C SER A 46 11.36 -7.73 28.08
N SER A 47 11.10 -7.75 29.40
CA SER A 47 10.37 -8.86 30.04
C SER A 47 8.87 -8.89 29.72
N ILE A 48 8.22 -7.72 29.62
CA ILE A 48 6.78 -7.65 29.32
C ILE A 48 6.55 -7.87 27.82
N PHE A 49 7.46 -7.36 26.98
CA PHE A 49 7.38 -7.51 25.53
C PHE A 49 7.64 -8.95 25.08
N ASN A 50 8.63 -9.63 25.67
CA ASN A 50 8.83 -11.07 25.40
C ASN A 50 7.64 -11.92 25.87
N ALA A 51 6.99 -11.56 26.98
CA ALA A 51 5.82 -12.29 27.48
C ALA A 51 4.60 -12.14 26.55
N ASN A 52 4.34 -10.95 26.00
CA ASN A 52 3.23 -10.74 25.07
C ASN A 52 3.51 -11.30 23.68
N ARG A 53 4.75 -11.18 23.18
CA ARG A 53 5.17 -11.81 21.93
C ARG A 53 5.08 -13.34 21.98
N GLN A 54 5.48 -13.96 23.09
CA GLN A 54 5.32 -15.41 23.25
C GLN A 54 3.86 -15.86 23.36
N LYS A 55 2.97 -15.02 23.90
CA LYS A 55 1.52 -15.29 23.90
C LYS A 55 0.92 -15.24 22.49
N VAL A 56 1.35 -14.28 21.65
CA VAL A 56 0.91 -14.19 20.26
C VAL A 56 1.40 -15.37 19.44
N ILE A 57 2.69 -15.72 19.56
CA ILE A 57 3.26 -16.92 18.90
C ILE A 57 2.55 -18.21 19.36
N ALA A 58 2.20 -18.31 20.64
CA ALA A 58 1.45 -19.45 21.16
C ALA A 58 0.00 -19.51 20.62
N LEU A 59 -0.63 -18.35 20.40
CA LEU A 59 -1.97 -18.27 19.81
C LEU A 59 -1.97 -18.67 18.33
N GLU A 60 -0.99 -18.17 17.56
CA GLU A 60 -0.83 -18.50 16.13
C GLU A 60 -0.58 -20.00 15.94
N LYS A 61 0.28 -20.59 16.78
CA LYS A 61 0.53 -22.03 16.76
C LYS A 61 -0.71 -22.85 17.12
N SER A 62 -1.53 -22.36 18.06
CA SER A 62 -2.80 -23.02 18.42
C SER A 62 -3.84 -22.95 17.30
N ILE A 63 -3.82 -21.90 16.47
CA ILE A 63 -4.71 -21.77 15.31
C ILE A 63 -4.26 -22.71 14.20
N GLU A 64 -2.96 -22.78 13.92
CA GLU A 64 -2.39 -23.66 12.89
C GLU A 64 -2.56 -25.16 13.24
N GLU A 65 -2.48 -25.52 14.52
CA GLU A 65 -2.81 -26.87 14.99
C GLU A 65 -4.30 -27.20 14.87
N SER A 66 -5.18 -26.20 15.02
CA SER A 66 -6.63 -26.40 14.86
C SER A 66 -7.06 -26.59 13.39
N GLU A 67 -6.37 -25.98 12.44
CA GLU A 67 -6.62 -26.17 10.99
C GLU A 67 -6.09 -27.51 10.48
N LYS A 68 -5.00 -28.04 11.06
CA LYS A 68 -4.50 -29.39 10.73
C LYS A 68 -5.42 -30.54 11.17
N LEU A 69 -6.35 -30.27 12.09
CA LEU A 69 -7.28 -31.25 12.63
C LEU A 69 -8.63 -31.31 11.87
N SER A 70 -8.89 -30.40 10.91
CA SER A 70 -10.13 -30.40 10.12
C SER A 70 -10.06 -31.15 8.78
N ASP A 71 -8.88 -31.63 8.35
CA ASP A 71 -8.69 -32.19 6.99
C ASP A 71 -8.82 -33.72 6.88
N THR A 72 -9.37 -34.39 7.90
CA THR A 72 -9.61 -35.84 7.84
C THR A 72 -11.08 -36.21 8.07
N SER A 73 -11.97 -35.92 7.10
CA SER A 73 -13.17 -36.75 6.86
C SER A 73 -13.94 -36.40 5.57
N SER A 74 -13.66 -37.17 4.51
CA SER A 74 -14.63 -37.76 3.53
C SER A 74 -15.36 -36.86 2.51
N PRO A 75 -16.00 -37.44 1.46
CA PRO A 75 -15.57 -38.50 0.54
C PRO A 75 -15.74 -38.09 -0.95
N SER A 76 -15.07 -38.83 -1.85
CA SER A 76 -15.18 -38.70 -3.31
C SER A 76 -16.55 -39.15 -3.86
N LEU A 77 -17.17 -38.33 -4.70
CA LEU A 77 -18.30 -38.71 -5.54
C LEU A 77 -17.94 -38.47 -7.02
N SER A 78 -17.78 -39.57 -7.74
CA SER A 78 -17.63 -39.65 -9.19
C SER A 78 -18.99 -39.55 -9.87
N ILE A 79 -19.13 -38.68 -10.87
CA ILE A 79 -20.22 -38.72 -11.85
C ILE A 79 -19.62 -38.62 -13.26
N THR A 80 -19.94 -39.64 -14.06
CA THR A 80 -19.63 -39.84 -15.48
C THR A 80 -20.63 -39.14 -16.41
N ASP A 81 -20.10 -38.66 -17.55
CA ASP A 81 -20.63 -38.51 -18.92
C ASP A 81 -22.14 -38.34 -19.18
N VAL A 82 -22.50 -37.40 -20.08
CA VAL A 82 -23.28 -37.65 -21.33
C VAL A 82 -23.15 -36.47 -22.32
N ASN A 83 -22.82 -36.80 -23.58
CA ASN A 83 -22.87 -36.02 -24.82
C ASN A 83 -24.18 -35.24 -25.07
N ASP A 84 -24.15 -34.13 -25.83
CA ASP A 84 -24.86 -34.10 -27.14
C ASP A 84 -24.40 -32.94 -28.03
N SER A 85 -24.48 -33.17 -29.34
CA SER A 85 -24.01 -32.33 -30.44
C SER A 85 -25.11 -31.47 -31.06
N THR A 86 -24.70 -30.67 -32.06
CA THR A 86 -25.39 -30.27 -33.31
C THR A 86 -26.09 -28.91 -33.48
N ALA A 87 -25.95 -28.44 -34.74
CA ALA A 87 -26.58 -27.34 -35.49
C ALA A 87 -25.92 -25.95 -35.33
N LEU A 88 -25.14 -25.40 -36.28
CA LEU A 88 -25.23 -25.32 -37.75
C LEU A 88 -26.48 -24.54 -38.20
N SER A 89 -26.31 -23.24 -38.49
CA SER A 89 -27.09 -22.54 -39.51
C SER A 89 -26.34 -21.33 -40.07
N ARG A 90 -26.53 -21.21 -41.37
CA ARG A 90 -25.82 -20.48 -42.41
C ARG A 90 -26.86 -19.52 -42.98
N SER A 91 -26.50 -18.26 -43.21
CA SER A 91 -27.32 -17.37 -44.04
C SER A 91 -26.42 -16.53 -44.92
N ASP A 92 -26.47 -16.87 -46.20
CA ASP A 92 -26.06 -16.07 -47.35
C ASP A 92 -26.89 -14.77 -47.43
N ALA A 93 -26.26 -13.68 -47.86
CA ALA A 93 -26.92 -12.61 -48.61
C ALA A 93 -25.88 -11.87 -49.47
N THR A 94 -25.82 -12.27 -50.74
CA THR A 94 -25.34 -11.50 -51.89
C THR A 94 -26.07 -10.16 -52.02
N SER A 95 -25.34 -9.08 -52.34
CA SER A 95 -25.78 -8.12 -53.36
C SER A 95 -24.61 -7.33 -53.92
N ASP A 96 -24.46 -7.46 -55.24
CA ASP A 96 -23.79 -6.55 -56.17
C ASP A 96 -24.06 -5.07 -55.87
N THR A 97 -23.05 -4.22 -56.05
CA THR A 97 -23.19 -3.07 -56.97
C THR A 97 -21.82 -2.65 -57.51
N THR A 98 -21.71 -2.77 -58.82
CA THR A 98 -20.67 -2.25 -59.72
C THR A 98 -20.73 -0.72 -59.74
N SER A 99 -19.59 -0.04 -59.68
CA SER A 99 -19.42 1.32 -60.24
C SER A 99 -17.95 1.57 -60.49
N ASP A 100 -17.59 1.47 -61.77
CA ASP A 100 -16.37 1.97 -62.36
C ASP A 100 -16.24 3.47 -62.10
N ASN A 101 -15.07 3.91 -61.64
CA ASN A 101 -14.63 5.26 -61.90
C ASN A 101 -13.11 5.27 -62.11
N ASP A 102 -12.77 5.35 -63.39
CA ASP A 102 -11.47 5.54 -63.97
C ASP A 102 -11.01 6.99 -63.68
N ILE A 103 -10.04 7.16 -62.79
CA ILE A 103 -9.27 8.40 -62.67
C ILE A 103 -7.78 8.05 -62.76
N SER A 104 -7.24 8.25 -63.96
CA SER A 104 -5.81 8.38 -64.20
C SER A 104 -5.26 9.53 -63.35
N THR A 105 -4.49 9.18 -62.32
CA THR A 105 -3.64 10.15 -61.61
C THR A 105 -2.20 9.67 -61.69
N THR A 106 -1.44 10.45 -62.44
CA THR A 106 0.01 10.56 -62.57
C THR A 106 0.82 9.86 -61.48
N THR A 107 1.52 8.81 -61.90
CA THR A 107 2.62 8.15 -61.17
C THR A 107 3.74 9.15 -60.91
N LEU A 108 3.78 9.72 -59.71
CA LEU A 108 4.96 10.33 -59.13
C LEU A 108 5.64 9.26 -58.28
N GLU A 109 6.90 8.98 -58.61
CA GLU A 109 7.79 8.15 -57.80
C GLU A 109 7.82 8.71 -56.37
N PRO A 110 7.51 7.91 -55.34
CA PRO A 110 7.78 8.30 -53.98
C PRO A 110 9.30 8.27 -53.77
N GLU A 111 9.88 9.43 -53.47
CA GLU A 111 11.23 9.51 -52.92
C GLU A 111 11.34 8.57 -51.71
N PRO A 112 12.44 7.82 -51.55
CA PRO A 112 12.65 6.98 -50.40
C PRO A 112 12.77 7.88 -49.18
N THR A 113 11.66 8.04 -48.46
CA THR A 113 11.64 8.67 -47.15
C THR A 113 12.55 7.81 -46.29
N MET A 114 13.67 8.37 -45.83
CA MET A 114 14.55 7.78 -44.83
C MET A 114 13.86 7.73 -43.45
N ALA A 115 12.63 7.20 -43.41
CA ALA A 115 12.09 6.65 -42.18
C ALA A 115 12.99 5.47 -41.87
N GLN A 116 13.87 5.64 -40.88
CA GLN A 116 14.65 4.57 -40.30
C GLN A 116 13.69 3.42 -40.03
N ALA A 117 13.75 2.39 -40.88
CA ALA A 117 13.22 1.09 -40.52
C ALA A 117 14.08 0.66 -39.34
N GLU A 118 13.63 0.98 -38.12
CA GLU A 118 14.13 0.31 -36.92
C GLU A 118 13.97 -1.18 -37.23
N SER A 119 15.11 -1.83 -37.46
CA SER A 119 15.13 -3.25 -37.77
C SER A 119 14.39 -3.97 -36.66
N ASP A 120 13.28 -4.62 -36.99
CA ASP A 120 12.55 -5.42 -36.02
C ASP A 120 13.53 -6.39 -35.34
N PHE A 121 13.53 -6.37 -34.02
CA PHE A 121 14.52 -7.08 -33.19
C PHE A 121 13.79 -7.92 -32.16
N GLU A 122 14.47 -8.96 -31.68
CA GLU A 122 13.93 -9.81 -30.63
C GLU A 122 14.09 -9.15 -29.26
N VAL A 123 13.03 -9.26 -28.45
CA VAL A 123 12.95 -8.75 -27.08
C VAL A 123 12.95 -9.93 -26.12
N ASP A 124 13.86 -9.92 -25.14
CA ASP A 124 13.87 -10.88 -24.03
C ASP A 124 12.69 -10.60 -23.10
N LEU A 125 11.74 -11.53 -23.05
CA LEU A 125 10.52 -11.38 -22.25
C LEU A 125 10.77 -11.35 -20.76
N SER A 126 11.78 -12.09 -20.28
CA SER A 126 12.15 -12.10 -18.87
C SER A 126 12.67 -10.72 -18.46
N ARG A 127 13.57 -10.15 -19.27
CA ARG A 127 14.12 -8.81 -19.04
C ARG A 127 13.06 -7.72 -19.18
N PHE A 128 12.22 -7.79 -20.22
CA PHE A 128 11.12 -6.86 -20.43
C PHE A 128 10.14 -6.85 -19.24
N SER A 129 9.67 -8.03 -18.84
CA SER A 129 8.76 -8.18 -17.70
C SER A 129 9.39 -7.70 -16.40
N GLN A 130 10.70 -7.95 -16.21
CA GLN A 130 11.44 -7.44 -15.07
C GLN A 130 11.49 -5.91 -15.03
N LEU A 131 11.82 -5.26 -16.15
CA LEU A 131 11.92 -3.80 -16.20
C LEU A 131 10.56 -3.15 -15.93
N LEU A 132 9.51 -3.61 -16.60
CA LEU A 132 8.19 -3.03 -16.46
C LEU A 132 7.58 -3.30 -15.07
N SER A 133 7.75 -4.49 -14.50
CA SER A 133 7.30 -4.78 -13.13
C SER A 133 7.98 -3.92 -12.07
N VAL A 134 9.28 -3.64 -12.23
CA VAL A 134 10.04 -2.75 -11.34
C VAL A 134 9.51 -1.32 -11.45
N HIS A 135 9.28 -0.83 -12.67
CA HIS A 135 8.66 0.49 -12.87
C HIS A 135 7.29 0.60 -12.18
N LEU A 136 6.40 -0.37 -12.39
CA LEU A 136 5.09 -0.41 -11.74
C LEU A 136 5.20 -0.40 -10.21
N LEU A 137 6.12 -1.19 -9.65
CA LEU A 137 6.26 -1.29 -8.21
C LEU A 137 6.80 0.01 -7.59
N PHE A 138 7.94 0.51 -8.08
CA PHE A 138 8.64 1.63 -7.45
C PHE A 138 8.01 2.98 -7.78
N ASP A 139 7.66 3.21 -9.04
CA ASP A 139 7.22 4.55 -9.45
C ASP A 139 5.74 4.78 -9.11
N HIS A 140 4.94 3.71 -9.05
CA HIS A 140 3.49 3.80 -8.83
C HIS A 140 3.06 3.21 -7.48
N PHE A 141 3.35 1.93 -7.20
CA PHE A 141 2.79 1.28 -6.01
C PHE A 141 3.42 1.71 -4.69
N GLU A 142 4.74 1.84 -4.59
CA GLU A 142 5.39 2.27 -3.32
C GLU A 142 4.97 3.67 -2.93
N ASN A 143 4.89 4.59 -3.90
CA ASN A 143 4.39 5.94 -3.70
C ASN A 143 2.92 5.93 -3.28
N ALA A 144 2.08 5.12 -3.92
CA ALA A 144 0.67 4.98 -3.55
C ALA A 144 0.49 4.46 -2.12
N VAL A 145 1.25 3.43 -1.73
CA VAL A 145 1.19 2.84 -0.38
C VAL A 145 1.67 3.85 0.67
N THR A 146 2.74 4.60 0.39
CA THR A 146 3.26 5.64 1.29
C THR A 146 2.25 6.76 1.47
N ASN A 147 1.69 7.29 0.36
CA ASN A 147 0.66 8.32 0.39
C ASN A 147 -0.59 7.85 1.14
N LEU A 148 -0.97 6.58 0.97
CA LEU A 148 -2.06 5.99 1.72
C LEU A 148 -1.75 5.96 3.23
N ALA A 149 -0.55 5.52 3.60
CA ALA A 149 -0.14 5.44 5.00
C ALA A 149 -0.17 6.81 5.68
N GLU A 150 0.31 7.87 5.01
CA GLU A 150 0.23 9.25 5.51
C GLU A 150 -1.23 9.72 5.69
N LYS A 151 -2.11 9.44 4.73
CA LYS A 151 -3.53 9.82 4.81
C LYS A 151 -4.25 9.11 5.96
N VAL A 152 -4.04 7.80 6.10
CA VAL A 152 -4.61 7.01 7.19
C VAL A 152 -4.06 7.46 8.54
N SER A 153 -2.76 7.67 8.63
CA SER A 153 -2.07 8.21 9.82
C SER A 153 -2.69 9.53 10.26
N ARG A 154 -2.81 10.50 9.35
CA ARG A 154 -3.42 11.80 9.64
C ARG A 154 -4.84 11.64 10.20
N ARG A 155 -5.62 10.75 9.59
CA ARG A 155 -6.99 10.50 10.05
C ARG A 155 -7.05 9.85 11.42
N PHE A 156 -6.14 8.94 11.73
CA PHE A 156 -6.02 8.35 13.06
C PHE A 156 -5.67 9.41 14.10
N GLN A 157 -4.71 10.30 13.79
CA GLN A 157 -4.33 11.41 14.66
C GLN A 157 -5.48 12.38 14.95
N GLU A 158 -6.35 12.63 13.97
CA GLU A 158 -7.55 13.47 14.12
C GLU A 158 -8.63 12.80 14.98
N THR A 159 -8.74 11.48 14.87
CA THR A 159 -9.76 10.69 15.57
C THR A 159 -9.46 10.56 17.06
N ILE A 160 -8.18 10.54 17.43
CA ILE A 160 -7.76 10.50 18.83
C ILE A 160 -7.80 11.93 19.41
N GLN A 161 -8.83 12.18 20.22
CA GLN A 161 -8.97 13.38 21.00
C GLN A 161 -8.61 13.11 22.46
N PHE A 162 -8.03 14.12 23.11
CA PHE A 162 -7.65 14.06 24.52
C PHE A 162 -8.46 15.11 25.26
N SER A 163 -9.12 14.67 26.33
CA SER A 163 -9.90 15.53 27.20
C SER A 163 -9.36 15.43 28.62
N ILE A 164 -9.38 16.55 29.34
CA ILE A 164 -9.08 16.58 30.78
C ILE A 164 -10.41 16.51 31.52
N LEU A 165 -10.52 15.54 32.41
CA LEU A 165 -11.60 15.48 33.39
C LEU A 165 -11.10 16.13 34.68
N ASN A 166 -11.86 17.09 35.20
CA ASN A 166 -11.66 17.61 36.55
C ASN A 166 -12.28 16.65 37.59
N GLY A 167 -11.88 16.75 38.86
CA GLY A 167 -12.25 15.81 39.94
C GLY A 167 -13.75 15.65 40.18
N ASN A 168 -14.56 16.58 39.68
CA ASN A 168 -16.03 16.52 39.71
C ASN A 168 -16.64 15.75 38.52
N GLY A 169 -15.82 15.20 37.62
CA GLY A 169 -16.26 14.50 36.41
C GLY A 169 -16.67 15.43 35.26
N ASP A 170 -16.60 16.75 35.44
CA ASP A 170 -16.86 17.71 34.38
C ASP A 170 -15.68 17.73 33.39
N SER A 171 -16.00 17.53 32.12
CA SER A 171 -15.03 17.59 31.02
C SER A 171 -14.89 19.03 30.55
N ASP A 172 -13.89 19.75 31.07
CA ASP A 172 -13.51 21.02 30.48
C ASP A 172 -12.69 20.75 29.23
N ILE A 173 -13.26 21.11 28.08
CA ILE A 173 -12.46 21.34 26.87
C ILE A 173 -11.59 22.54 27.21
N ILE A 174 -10.27 22.33 27.34
CA ILE A 174 -9.32 23.38 27.73
C ILE A 174 -9.52 24.58 26.78
N PRO A 175 -9.91 25.76 27.28
CA PRO A 175 -9.91 26.98 26.48
C PRO A 175 -8.46 27.27 26.09
N GLU A 176 -8.17 27.47 24.80
CA GLU A 176 -6.81 27.73 24.30
C GLU A 176 -6.15 28.98 24.92
N ASP A 177 -6.92 29.83 25.59
CA ASP A 177 -6.48 31.13 26.13
C ASP A 177 -5.80 31.05 27.51
N ASP A 178 -5.79 29.87 28.16
CA ASP A 178 -5.24 29.69 29.52
C ASP A 178 -3.77 29.21 29.52
N ALA A 179 -2.97 29.74 28.59
CA ALA A 179 -1.57 29.41 28.36
C ALA A 179 -0.59 29.75 29.51
N LYS A 180 -1.09 30.32 30.62
CA LYS A 180 -0.27 30.64 31.81
C LYS A 180 -0.14 29.49 32.80
N ASN A 181 -0.86 28.39 32.60
CA ASN A 181 -0.79 27.23 33.48
C ASN A 181 0.25 26.24 32.94
N GLU A 182 1.38 26.06 33.64
CA GLU A 182 2.50 25.15 33.26
C GLU A 182 1.97 23.74 32.91
N MET A 183 0.94 23.28 33.63
CA MET A 183 0.28 21.99 33.39
C MET A 183 -0.46 21.92 32.04
N VAL A 184 -1.03 23.02 31.55
CA VAL A 184 -1.71 23.05 30.24
C VAL A 184 -0.69 22.87 29.11
N PHE A 185 0.47 23.52 29.24
CA PHE A 185 1.57 23.35 28.30
C PHE A 185 2.05 21.90 28.25
N ASP A 186 2.29 21.27 29.41
CA ASP A 186 2.74 19.87 29.47
C ASP A 186 1.74 18.90 28.84
N ILE A 187 0.44 19.15 29.01
CA ILE A 187 -0.62 18.32 28.43
C ILE A 187 -0.69 18.50 26.91
N GLN A 188 -0.51 19.73 26.41
CA GLN A 188 -0.41 19.98 24.98
C GLN A 188 0.82 19.29 24.37
N VAL A 189 1.97 19.33 25.06
CA VAL A 189 3.18 18.60 24.63
C VAL A 189 2.92 17.09 24.60
N LEU A 190 2.34 16.53 25.66
CA LEU A 190 1.99 15.10 25.70
C LEU A 190 1.04 14.71 24.57
N LYS A 191 0.00 15.52 24.33
CA LYS A 191 -0.93 15.33 23.21
C LYS A 191 -0.19 15.34 21.87
N GLY A 192 0.72 16.28 21.66
CA GLY A 192 1.56 16.36 20.47
C GLY A 192 2.43 15.12 20.30
N GLN A 193 3.10 14.68 21.37
CA GLN A 193 3.94 13.47 21.36
C GLN A 193 3.14 12.22 21.04
N ILE A 194 1.96 12.04 21.67
CA ILE A 194 1.11 10.88 21.40
C ILE A 194 0.60 10.91 19.96
N ARG A 195 0.17 12.06 19.44
CA ARG A 195 -0.27 12.17 18.04
C ARG A 195 0.85 11.84 17.07
N GLY A 196 2.05 12.39 17.28
CA GLY A 196 3.22 12.06 16.45
C GLY A 196 3.58 10.57 16.51
N ALA A 197 3.54 9.99 17.71
CA ALA A 197 3.76 8.56 17.93
C ALA A 197 2.74 7.67 17.20
N VAL A 198 1.46 8.02 17.29
CA VAL A 198 0.39 7.34 16.55
C VAL A 198 0.64 7.44 15.06
N GLY A 199 0.94 8.63 14.55
CA GLY A 199 1.18 8.84 13.13
C GLY A 199 2.32 7.98 12.59
N SER A 200 3.48 8.03 13.25
CA SER A 200 4.65 7.20 12.91
C SER A 200 4.31 5.72 12.97
N PHE A 201 3.60 5.26 14.00
CA PHE A 201 3.23 3.85 14.12
C PHE A 201 2.38 3.38 12.92
N ILE A 202 1.42 4.18 12.48
CA ILE A 202 0.59 3.84 11.31
C ILE A 202 1.42 3.87 10.03
N GLU A 203 2.23 4.91 9.84
CA GLU A 203 3.12 5.07 8.68
C GLU A 203 4.14 3.91 8.55
N ASP A 204 4.65 3.42 9.67
CA ASP A 204 5.62 2.31 9.71
C ASP A 204 4.97 0.93 9.50
N ASN A 205 3.74 0.73 9.99
CA ASN A 205 3.08 -0.57 9.98
C ASN A 205 2.20 -0.81 8.76
N LEU A 206 1.55 0.22 8.21
CA LEU A 206 0.60 0.04 7.11
C LEU A 206 1.26 -0.52 5.83
N PRO A 207 2.46 -0.08 5.42
CA PRO A 207 3.15 -0.68 4.27
C PRO A 207 3.41 -2.18 4.48
N ASN A 208 3.80 -2.59 5.68
CA ASN A 208 4.04 -3.99 6.00
C ASN A 208 2.76 -4.82 5.89
N VAL A 209 1.65 -4.32 6.44
CA VAL A 209 0.32 -4.93 6.30
C VAL A 209 -0.05 -5.05 4.82
N TRP A 210 0.18 -3.99 4.03
CA TRP A 210 -0.10 -4.00 2.61
C TRP A 210 0.67 -5.12 1.88
N TYR A 211 1.99 -5.19 2.04
CA TYR A 211 2.80 -6.19 1.34
C TYR A 211 2.48 -7.63 1.71
N GLN A 212 1.97 -7.87 2.93
CA GLN A 212 1.51 -9.20 3.33
C GLN A 212 0.26 -9.66 2.57
N HIS A 213 -0.61 -8.73 2.19
CA HIS A 213 -1.89 -9.04 1.54
C HIS A 213 -1.89 -8.80 0.03
N ALA A 214 -0.98 -7.96 -0.47
CA ALA A 214 -0.81 -7.63 -1.88
C ALA A 214 0.08 -8.63 -2.64
N THR A 215 0.13 -9.91 -2.25
CA THR A 215 1.08 -10.89 -2.83
C THR A 215 0.93 -11.05 -4.34
N SER A 216 -0.28 -10.89 -4.88
CA SER A 216 -0.53 -10.91 -6.34
C SER A 216 0.05 -9.71 -7.10
N LEU A 217 0.43 -8.66 -6.37
CA LEU A 217 1.04 -7.44 -6.90
C LEU A 217 2.53 -7.36 -6.53
N ASP A 218 3.11 -8.44 -6.00
CA ASP A 218 4.54 -8.52 -5.80
C ASP A 218 5.28 -8.59 -7.15
N LYS A 219 6.58 -8.30 -7.10
CA LYS A 219 7.43 -8.26 -8.30
C LYS A 219 7.35 -9.57 -9.10
N ALA A 220 7.33 -10.72 -8.45
CA ALA A 220 7.30 -12.02 -9.13
C ALA A 220 5.98 -12.26 -9.86
N SER A 221 4.86 -11.95 -9.21
CA SER A 221 3.51 -12.09 -9.77
C SER A 221 3.29 -11.14 -10.93
N LEU A 222 3.75 -9.88 -10.82
CA LEU A 222 3.69 -8.90 -11.92
C LEU A 222 4.51 -9.37 -13.12
N GLN A 223 5.74 -9.85 -12.89
CA GLN A 223 6.59 -10.38 -13.98
C GLN A 223 5.94 -11.56 -14.68
N GLN A 224 5.45 -12.53 -13.90
CA GLN A 224 4.78 -13.70 -14.45
C GLN A 224 3.55 -13.30 -15.27
N LYS A 225 2.76 -12.35 -14.76
CA LYS A 225 1.55 -11.89 -15.43
C LYS A 225 1.86 -11.13 -16.73
N LEU A 226 2.85 -10.24 -16.72
CA LEU A 226 3.32 -9.51 -17.90
C LEU A 226 3.81 -10.48 -18.98
N ARG A 227 4.63 -11.46 -18.61
CA ARG A 227 5.09 -12.50 -19.55
C ARG A 227 3.91 -13.28 -20.13
N GLN A 228 2.94 -13.68 -19.30
CA GLN A 228 1.75 -14.41 -19.76
C GLN A 228 0.94 -13.58 -20.77
N ILE A 229 0.67 -12.30 -20.45
CA ILE A 229 -0.09 -11.40 -21.34
C ILE A 229 0.67 -11.21 -22.66
N THR A 230 1.97 -10.91 -22.59
CA THR A 230 2.79 -10.64 -23.77
C THR A 230 2.85 -11.87 -24.68
N MET A 231 3.07 -13.06 -24.11
CA MET A 231 3.05 -14.32 -24.86
C MET A 231 1.69 -14.56 -25.53
N SER A 232 0.59 -14.32 -24.83
CA SER A 232 -0.75 -14.52 -25.39
C SER A 232 -1.12 -13.54 -26.50
N LEU A 233 -0.47 -12.38 -26.55
CA LEU A 233 -0.67 -11.38 -27.59
C LEU A 233 0.27 -11.60 -28.79
N CYS A 234 1.44 -12.19 -28.54
CA CYS A 234 2.52 -12.36 -29.53
C CYS A 234 2.81 -13.82 -29.91
N GLU A 235 1.81 -14.71 -29.79
CA GLU A 235 1.93 -16.19 -29.85
C GLU A 235 2.71 -16.74 -31.07
N ASP A 236 2.82 -15.99 -32.17
CA ASP A 236 3.38 -16.45 -33.44
C ASP A 236 4.71 -15.80 -33.86
N SER A 237 5.34 -14.99 -33.01
CA SER A 237 6.37 -14.05 -33.49
C SER A 237 7.82 -14.56 -33.50
N THR A 238 8.18 -15.69 -32.87
CA THR A 238 9.59 -16.12 -32.78
C THR A 238 9.81 -17.63 -32.70
N SER A 239 11.06 -18.03 -32.98
CA SER A 239 11.55 -19.41 -32.89
C SER A 239 12.03 -19.82 -31.49
N HIS A 240 12.02 -18.89 -30.52
CA HIS A 240 12.52 -19.11 -29.17
C HIS A 240 11.43 -18.87 -28.13
N PRO A 241 11.32 -19.73 -27.09
CA PRO A 241 10.18 -19.71 -26.17
C PRO A 241 10.10 -18.47 -25.27
N ASP A 242 11.18 -17.67 -25.19
CA ASP A 242 11.31 -16.53 -24.27
C ASP A 242 11.67 -15.20 -24.98
N THR A 243 11.56 -15.15 -26.31
CA THR A 243 11.73 -13.91 -27.07
C THR A 243 10.48 -13.60 -27.88
N VAL A 244 10.23 -12.33 -28.16
CA VAL A 244 9.15 -11.88 -29.06
C VAL A 244 9.64 -10.77 -29.97
N ALA A 245 9.00 -10.57 -31.12
CA ALA A 245 9.32 -9.44 -31.99
C ALA A 245 8.96 -8.10 -31.31
N TYR A 246 9.85 -7.12 -31.39
CA TYR A 246 9.61 -5.77 -30.88
C TYR A 246 8.36 -5.14 -31.51
N SER A 247 8.21 -5.32 -32.83
CA SER A 247 7.04 -4.87 -33.59
C SER A 247 5.72 -5.36 -32.98
N CYS A 248 5.66 -6.63 -32.55
CA CYS A 248 4.48 -7.20 -31.92
C CYS A 248 4.15 -6.54 -30.57
N ILE A 249 5.14 -6.31 -29.71
CA ILE A 249 4.91 -5.63 -28.42
C ILE A 249 4.36 -4.22 -28.66
N VAL A 250 4.90 -3.49 -29.64
CA VAL A 250 4.46 -2.13 -29.96
C VAL A 250 3.04 -2.12 -30.52
N GLU A 251 2.72 -3.04 -31.44
CA GLU A 251 1.39 -3.19 -32.02
C GLU A 251 0.32 -3.50 -30.97
N HIS A 252 0.65 -4.40 -30.02
CA HIS A 252 -0.27 -4.82 -28.96
C HIS A 252 -0.12 -4.03 -27.65
N SER A 253 0.61 -2.91 -27.67
CA SER A 253 0.97 -2.17 -26.46
C SER A 253 -0.25 -1.72 -25.64
N THR A 254 -1.28 -1.16 -26.29
CA THR A 254 -2.55 -0.76 -25.65
C THR A 254 -3.32 -1.95 -25.08
N GLN A 255 -3.31 -3.10 -25.75
CA GLN A 255 -3.97 -4.31 -25.25
C GLN A 255 -3.24 -4.90 -24.05
N LEU A 256 -1.91 -4.91 -24.07
CA LEU A 256 -1.05 -5.32 -22.97
C LEU A 256 -1.31 -4.43 -21.74
N GLN A 257 -1.30 -3.11 -21.92
CA GLN A 257 -1.62 -2.14 -20.87
C GLN A 257 -3.00 -2.39 -20.28
N SER A 258 -4.05 -2.44 -21.12
CA SER A 258 -5.43 -2.66 -20.65
C SER A 258 -5.60 -3.96 -19.85
N GLN A 259 -4.93 -5.04 -20.26
CA GLN A 259 -4.95 -6.30 -19.52
C GLN A 259 -4.17 -6.21 -18.20
N MET A 260 -3.06 -5.47 -18.19
CA MET A 260 -2.27 -5.22 -16.99
C MET A 260 -3.04 -4.34 -15.99
N ASP A 261 -3.67 -3.26 -16.44
CA ASP A 261 -4.49 -2.36 -15.62
C ASP A 261 -5.66 -3.11 -15.00
N ARG A 262 -6.33 -3.98 -15.77
CA ARG A 262 -7.40 -4.83 -15.25
C ARG A 262 -6.89 -5.80 -14.18
N PHE A 263 -5.70 -6.37 -14.36
CA PHE A 263 -5.08 -7.24 -13.37
C PHE A 263 -4.71 -6.46 -12.11
N VAL A 264 -4.07 -5.30 -12.25
CA VAL A 264 -3.67 -4.42 -11.16
C VAL A 264 -4.90 -3.95 -10.39
N GLY A 265 -5.86 -3.32 -11.06
CA GLY A 265 -7.09 -2.80 -10.45
C GLY A 265 -7.86 -3.86 -9.67
N LYS A 266 -8.07 -5.05 -10.27
CA LYS A 266 -8.75 -6.15 -9.57
C LYS A 266 -8.04 -6.59 -8.30
N ASN A 267 -6.71 -6.69 -8.32
CA ASN A 267 -5.95 -7.13 -7.14
C ASN A 267 -5.80 -5.99 -6.11
N LEU A 268 -5.73 -4.73 -6.55
CA LEU A 268 -5.78 -3.56 -5.68
C LEU A 268 -7.11 -3.49 -4.94
N ASP A 269 -8.24 -3.60 -5.64
CA ASP A 269 -9.58 -3.60 -5.04
C ASP A 269 -9.73 -4.69 -3.98
N ARG A 270 -9.23 -5.89 -4.28
CA ARG A 270 -9.26 -7.02 -3.34
C ARG A 270 -8.41 -6.76 -2.10
N THR A 271 -7.18 -6.29 -2.30
CA THR A 271 -6.24 -5.99 -1.22
C THR A 271 -6.80 -4.87 -0.34
N LEU A 272 -7.30 -3.81 -0.97
CA LEU A 272 -7.91 -2.68 -0.30
C LEU A 272 -9.12 -3.10 0.54
N ALA A 273 -10.05 -3.87 -0.05
CA ALA A 273 -11.21 -4.35 0.68
C ALA A 273 -10.81 -5.16 1.92
N PHE A 274 -9.72 -5.92 1.84
CA PHE A 274 -9.17 -6.67 2.98
C PHE A 274 -8.55 -5.75 4.03
N VAL A 275 -7.62 -4.88 3.63
CA VAL A 275 -6.93 -3.94 4.54
C VAL A 275 -7.93 -3.05 5.26
N THR A 276 -8.89 -2.48 4.54
CA THR A 276 -9.91 -1.59 5.13
C THR A 276 -10.85 -2.32 6.09
N LYS A 277 -11.31 -3.53 5.75
CA LYS A 277 -12.31 -4.22 6.58
C LYS A 277 -11.71 -4.97 7.77
N ARG A 278 -10.44 -5.35 7.71
CA ARG A 278 -9.83 -6.25 8.71
C ARG A 278 -8.63 -5.63 9.40
N GLU A 279 -7.70 -5.07 8.65
CA GLU A 279 -6.41 -4.67 9.20
C GLU A 279 -6.44 -3.27 9.83
N LEU A 280 -7.05 -2.29 9.16
CA LEU A 280 -7.18 -0.93 9.71
C LEU A 280 -7.94 -0.90 11.05
N PRO A 281 -9.07 -1.60 11.23
CA PRO A 281 -9.74 -1.67 12.54
C PRO A 281 -8.85 -2.27 13.64
N ARG A 282 -8.07 -3.31 13.32
CA ARG A 282 -7.13 -3.93 14.28
C ARG A 282 -5.99 -2.98 14.63
N LEU A 283 -5.45 -2.29 13.64
CA LEU A 283 -4.41 -1.29 13.82
C LEU A 283 -4.91 -0.13 14.70
N PHE A 284 -6.18 0.27 14.52
CA PHE A 284 -6.84 1.26 15.35
C PHE A 284 -7.03 0.80 16.79
N GLU A 285 -7.53 -0.41 16.99
CA GLU A 285 -7.73 -0.99 18.33
C GLU A 285 -6.40 -1.12 19.08
N ALA A 286 -5.36 -1.63 18.42
CA ALA A 286 -4.01 -1.74 18.99
C ALA A 286 -3.47 -0.36 19.38
N THR A 287 -3.57 0.62 18.47
CA THR A 287 -3.15 2.00 18.73
C THR A 287 -3.91 2.61 19.91
N ALA A 288 -5.24 2.47 19.95
CA ALA A 288 -6.06 2.99 21.04
C ALA A 288 -5.70 2.36 22.39
N SER A 289 -5.44 1.04 22.41
CA SER A 289 -4.99 0.31 23.60
C SER A 289 -3.63 0.81 24.11
N GLU A 290 -2.67 1.03 23.21
CA GLU A 290 -1.35 1.57 23.57
C GLU A 290 -1.45 2.99 24.12
N VAL A 291 -2.19 3.87 23.43
CA VAL A 291 -2.41 5.24 23.92
C VAL A 291 -3.10 5.22 25.28
N HIS A 292 -4.07 4.33 25.49
CA HIS A 292 -4.76 4.20 26.77
C HIS A 292 -3.79 3.81 27.89
N SER A 293 -2.89 2.88 27.62
CA SER A 293 -1.86 2.43 28.56
C SER A 293 -0.90 3.57 28.94
N VAL A 294 -0.49 4.40 27.96
CA VAL A 294 0.30 5.61 28.21
C VAL A 294 -0.47 6.59 29.10
N LEU A 295 -1.75 6.87 28.81
CA LEU A 295 -2.54 7.78 29.63
C LEU A 295 -2.76 7.25 31.05
N LEU A 296 -2.97 5.94 31.23
CA LEU A 296 -3.07 5.33 32.56
C LEU A 296 -1.80 5.55 33.37
N TYR A 297 -0.63 5.38 32.75
CA TYR A 297 0.64 5.66 33.40
C TYR A 297 0.76 7.13 33.83
N PHE A 298 0.48 8.07 32.93
CA PHE A 298 0.52 9.50 33.24
C PHE A 298 -0.46 9.89 34.35
N ASN A 299 -1.69 9.39 34.28
CA ASN A 299 -2.69 9.62 35.31
C ASN A 299 -2.25 9.09 36.69
N ARG A 300 -1.63 7.91 36.72
CA ARG A 300 -1.22 7.25 37.97
C ARG A 300 0.05 7.83 38.58
N HIS A 301 0.99 8.29 37.74
CA HIS A 301 2.34 8.63 38.21
C HIS A 301 2.65 10.13 38.13
N VAL A 302 2.12 10.82 37.12
CA VAL A 302 2.39 12.25 36.89
C VAL A 302 1.28 13.12 37.48
N LEU A 303 0.02 12.76 37.23
CA LEU A 303 -1.16 13.55 37.63
C LEU A 303 -1.79 13.09 38.95
N HIS A 304 -1.16 12.16 39.67
CA HIS A 304 -1.73 11.53 40.88
C HIS A 304 -2.13 12.52 41.98
N SER A 305 -1.46 13.66 42.06
CA SER A 305 -1.69 14.72 43.05
C SER A 305 -2.57 15.85 42.52
N SER A 306 -3.00 15.78 41.26
CA SER A 306 -3.93 16.74 40.67
C SER A 306 -5.33 16.13 40.62
N ASP A 307 -6.35 16.93 40.88
CA ASP A 307 -7.76 16.55 40.64
C ASP A 307 -8.09 16.50 39.13
N LYS A 308 -7.10 16.16 38.29
CA LYS A 308 -7.21 16.14 36.83
C LYS A 308 -6.83 14.77 36.30
N ARG A 309 -7.59 14.28 35.34
CA ARG A 309 -7.32 13.00 34.66
C ARG A 309 -7.41 13.17 33.16
N LEU A 310 -6.43 12.63 32.45
CA LEU A 310 -6.45 12.56 30.99
C LEU A 310 -7.29 11.37 30.55
N GLN A 311 -8.15 11.59 29.56
CA GLN A 311 -8.93 10.54 28.93
C GLN A 311 -8.82 10.67 27.40
N ILE A 312 -8.74 9.52 26.72
CA ILE A 312 -8.99 9.47 25.28
C ILE A 312 -10.50 9.61 25.08
N GLN A 313 -10.87 10.57 24.25
CA GLN A 313 -12.16 10.56 23.59
C GLN A 313 -11.91 10.23 22.13
N LEU A 314 -12.50 9.12 21.68
CA LEU A 314 -12.56 8.81 20.26
C LEU A 314 -13.61 9.76 19.69
N ALA A 315 -13.21 10.63 18.78
CA ALA A 315 -14.15 11.52 18.10
C ALA A 315 -15.28 10.66 17.53
N ARG A 316 -16.53 10.91 17.93
CA ARG A 316 -17.68 10.34 17.22
C ARG A 316 -17.67 10.92 15.82
N GLN A 317 -17.15 10.17 14.85
CA GLN A 317 -17.15 10.60 13.47
C GLN A 317 -18.62 10.69 13.00
N ALA A 318 -19.02 11.87 12.53
CA ALA A 318 -20.35 12.11 12.01
C ALA A 318 -20.51 11.49 10.61
N GLU A 319 -21.51 10.61 10.48
CA GLU A 319 -22.31 10.22 9.30
C GLU A 319 -21.68 9.74 7.97
N ASP A 320 -20.40 9.97 7.67
CA ASP A 320 -19.74 9.17 6.64
C ASP A 320 -19.27 7.87 7.31
N THR A 321 -19.77 6.72 6.84
CA THR A 321 -19.31 5.43 7.38
C THR A 321 -17.79 5.39 7.26
N GLU A 322 -17.10 5.01 8.34
CA GLU A 322 -15.63 4.98 8.40
C GLU A 322 -15.03 4.17 7.23
N GLU A 323 -15.78 3.22 6.70
CA GLU A 323 -15.44 2.43 5.53
C GLU A 323 -15.45 3.21 4.21
N GLU A 324 -16.32 4.21 4.07
CA GLU A 324 -16.58 4.93 2.82
C GLU A 324 -15.54 6.01 2.55
N TRP A 325 -15.08 6.74 3.57
CA TRP A 325 -13.97 7.68 3.39
C TRP A 325 -12.67 6.94 3.10
N ILE A 326 -12.39 5.83 3.81
CA ILE A 326 -11.19 5.01 3.55
C ILE A 326 -11.24 4.56 2.11
N ARG A 327 -12.36 3.94 1.70
CA ARG A 327 -12.53 3.48 0.33
C ARG A 327 -12.29 4.61 -0.67
N LYS A 328 -12.90 5.79 -0.48
CA LYS A 328 -12.74 6.93 -1.39
C LYS A 328 -11.29 7.42 -1.49
N GLU A 329 -10.65 7.68 -0.36
CA GLU A 329 -9.28 8.20 -0.32
C GLU A 329 -8.28 7.18 -0.87
N VAL A 330 -8.47 5.90 -0.53
CA VAL A 330 -7.59 4.85 -1.00
C VAL A 330 -7.81 4.55 -2.48
N SER A 331 -9.07 4.51 -2.93
CA SER A 331 -9.40 4.35 -4.36
C SER A 331 -8.79 5.49 -5.18
N GLN A 332 -8.84 6.75 -4.72
CA GLN A 332 -8.21 7.86 -5.44
C GLN A 332 -6.68 7.70 -5.56
N VAL A 333 -6.01 7.28 -4.48
CA VAL A 333 -4.56 7.06 -4.49
C VAL A 333 -4.16 5.94 -5.44
N PHE A 334 -4.95 4.87 -5.48
CA PHE A 334 -4.67 3.74 -6.35
C PHE A 334 -5.17 3.89 -7.78
N GLU A 335 -6.21 4.67 -8.02
CA GLU A 335 -6.66 5.04 -9.37
C GLU A 335 -5.56 5.88 -10.05
N ALA A 336 -4.96 6.82 -9.31
CA ALA A 336 -3.78 7.55 -9.79
C ALA A 336 -2.60 6.61 -10.11
N ALA A 337 -2.35 5.61 -9.26
CA ALA A 337 -1.28 4.63 -9.48
C ALA A 337 -1.58 3.61 -10.58
N ALA A 338 -2.86 3.31 -10.84
CA ALA A 338 -3.30 2.40 -11.88
C ALA A 338 -3.27 3.05 -13.27
N HIS A 339 -3.35 4.39 -13.35
CA HIS A 339 -3.17 5.16 -14.59
C HIS A 339 -1.72 5.59 -14.81
N TRP A 340 -0.81 4.63 -14.72
CA TRP A 340 0.64 4.83 -14.79
C TRP A 340 1.15 5.35 -16.15
N GLU A 341 0.34 5.28 -17.20
CA GLU A 341 0.69 5.76 -18.54
C GLU A 341 0.69 7.29 -18.67
N HIS A 342 -0.22 7.99 -17.97
CA HIS A 342 -0.40 9.44 -18.11
C HIS A 342 0.51 10.28 -17.22
N ALA A 343 1.25 9.66 -16.30
CA ALA A 343 2.14 10.35 -15.37
C ALA A 343 3.55 10.59 -15.93
N ALA A 344 3.89 9.99 -17.07
CA ALA A 344 5.15 10.27 -17.75
C ALA A 344 5.00 11.56 -18.58
N ASP A 345 5.91 12.50 -18.34
CA ASP A 345 6.00 13.87 -18.86
C ASP A 345 5.55 14.10 -20.31
N GLU A 346 5.24 15.38 -20.60
CA GLU A 346 4.75 16.05 -21.83
C GLU A 346 5.44 15.70 -23.17
N ASP A 347 6.33 14.71 -23.24
CA ASP A 347 6.82 14.12 -24.49
C ASP A 347 5.79 13.12 -25.05
N GLU A 348 4.76 13.70 -25.70
CA GLU A 348 3.51 13.15 -26.26
C GLU A 348 3.52 11.83 -27.08
N ASN A 349 4.56 11.00 -27.12
CA ASN A 349 4.53 9.82 -28.02
C ASN A 349 5.32 8.57 -27.61
N ALA A 350 6.01 8.57 -26.47
CA ALA A 350 6.78 7.39 -26.06
C ALA A 350 5.95 6.48 -25.14
N ASN A 351 5.22 5.53 -25.73
CA ASN A 351 4.58 4.45 -24.98
C ASN A 351 5.63 3.77 -24.08
N SER A 352 5.43 3.80 -22.77
CA SER A 352 6.33 3.23 -21.76
C SER A 352 6.65 1.76 -22.04
N VAL A 353 5.69 1.00 -22.58
CA VAL A 353 5.86 -0.38 -23.02
C VAL A 353 6.92 -0.49 -24.11
N ALA A 354 6.87 0.37 -25.14
CA ALA A 354 7.84 0.37 -26.23
C ALA A 354 9.25 0.69 -25.71
N LYS A 355 9.37 1.67 -24.81
CA LYS A 355 10.65 2.03 -24.17
C LYS A 355 11.27 0.85 -23.42
N PHE A 356 10.49 0.14 -22.61
CA PHE A 356 11.00 -1.02 -21.87
C PHE A 356 11.31 -2.21 -22.79
N ALA A 357 10.55 -2.40 -23.87
CA ALA A 357 10.85 -3.42 -24.88
C ALA A 357 12.19 -3.14 -25.58
N GLN A 358 12.46 -1.87 -25.92
CA GLN A 358 13.74 -1.46 -26.51
C GLN A 358 14.92 -1.71 -25.58
N LEU A 359 14.75 -1.48 -24.27
CA LEU A 359 15.76 -1.78 -23.25
C LEU A 359 15.99 -3.28 -23.01
N ALA A 360 15.08 -4.13 -23.50
CA ALA A 360 15.13 -5.58 -23.38
C ALA A 360 15.53 -6.28 -24.69
N LYS A 361 16.07 -5.53 -25.67
CA LYS A 361 16.64 -6.07 -26.91
C LYS A 361 17.72 -7.14 -26.66
N VAL A 362 17.66 -8.22 -27.44
CA VAL A 362 18.67 -9.31 -27.50
C VAL A 362 19.72 -9.04 -28.57
#